data_AF-A0A7D5E2P2-F1
#
_entry.id   AF-A0A7D5E2P2-F1
#
_cell.length_a   1.000
_cell.length_b   1.000
_cell.length_c   1.000
_cell.angle_alpha   90.00
_cell.angle_beta   90.00
_cell.angle_gamma   90.00
#
_symmetry.space_group_name_H-M   'P 1'
#
loop_
_entity.id
_entity.type
_entity.pdbx_description
1 polymer ?
#
loop_
_entity_poly.entity_id
_entity_poly.type
_entity_poly.pdbx_seq_one_letter_code
_entity_poly.pdbx_strand_id
1 'polypeptide(L)'
;MSNWKMLSTAVLNGAEYTNAKKGWRREDTGEEVIIYRVEGTGMEELTEKEWAVQHPEDENGEHTHFFNEFGNAEDFAERFVH
;
A
#
# COMPACT_ATOMS: atom_id res chain seq x y z
N MET A 1 -3.02 -20.47 -4.05
CA MET A 1 -1.66 -20.04 -3.71
C MET A 1 -1.58 -18.60 -4.18
N SER A 2 -1.49 -17.65 -3.26
CA SER A 2 -1.53 -16.23 -3.60
C SER A 2 -0.19 -15.88 -4.27
N ASN A 3 -0.24 -15.34 -5.51
CA ASN A 3 0.94 -15.02 -6.32
C ASN A 3 1.64 -13.72 -5.89
N TRP A 4 1.38 -13.27 -4.66
CA TRP A 4 1.91 -12.04 -4.10
C TRP A 4 3.21 -12.31 -3.37
N LYS A 5 4.26 -11.55 -3.72
CA LYS A 5 5.55 -11.58 -3.03
C LYS A 5 5.78 -10.27 -2.30
N MET A 6 6.20 -10.37 -1.04
CA MET A 6 6.56 -9.21 -0.25
C MET A 6 7.77 -8.49 -0.88
N LEU A 7 7.66 -7.18 -1.02
CA LEU A 7 8.72 -6.32 -1.50
C LEU A 7 9.76 -6.11 -0.40
N SER A 8 11.04 -6.11 -0.78
CA SER A 8 12.11 -5.81 0.15
C SER A 8 12.16 -4.31 0.47
N THR A 9 12.69 -3.97 1.65
CA THR A 9 12.86 -2.58 2.08
C THR A 9 13.69 -1.75 1.10
N ALA A 10 14.63 -2.37 0.38
CA ALA A 10 15.42 -1.70 -0.64
C ALA A 10 14.57 -1.27 -1.86
N VAL A 11 13.59 -2.08 -2.25
CA VAL A 11 12.64 -1.73 -3.32
C VAL A 11 11.69 -0.64 -2.84
N LEU A 12 11.16 -0.77 -1.62
CA LEU A 12 10.24 0.22 -1.04
C LEU A 12 10.89 1.59 -0.84
N ASN A 13 12.18 1.64 -0.47
CA ASN A 13 12.91 2.89 -0.30
C ASN A 13 13.47 3.47 -1.61
N GLY A 14 13.61 2.64 -2.65
CA GLY A 14 14.26 3.02 -3.91
C GLY A 14 13.29 3.39 -5.03
N ALA A 15 12.07 2.85 -5.00
CA ALA A 15 10.98 3.31 -5.86
C ALA A 15 10.34 4.57 -5.22
N GLU A 16 9.60 5.34 -6.02
CA GLU A 16 9.03 6.68 -5.71
C GLU A 16 8.15 6.77 -4.44
N TYR A 17 8.02 5.67 -3.69
CA TYR A 17 7.38 5.54 -2.39
C TYR A 17 8.28 6.03 -1.25
N THR A 18 8.81 7.24 -1.35
CA THR A 18 9.36 7.95 -0.20
C THR A 18 8.27 7.90 0.89
N ASN A 19 8.49 7.13 1.97
CA ASN A 19 7.55 6.83 3.08
C ASN A 19 6.77 5.51 3.03
N ALA A 20 7.04 4.59 2.10
CA ALA A 20 6.55 3.21 2.19
C ALA A 20 7.16 2.44 3.38
N LYS A 21 6.34 1.58 3.99
CA LYS A 21 6.73 0.70 5.09
C LYS A 21 6.64 -0.78 4.76
N LYS A 22 5.60 -1.17 4.02
CA LYS A 22 5.36 -2.57 3.64
C LYS A 22 4.73 -2.60 2.27
N GLY A 23 4.96 -3.66 1.52
CA GLY A 23 4.31 -3.82 0.23
C GLY A 23 4.50 -5.20 -0.35
N TRP A 24 3.69 -5.49 -1.36
CA TRP A 24 3.70 -6.75 -2.09
C TRP A 24 3.57 -6.46 -3.56
N ARG A 25 4.18 -7.31 -4.37
CA ARG A 25 4.02 -7.32 -5.81
C ARG A 25 3.55 -8.68 -6.27
N ARG A 26 2.54 -8.68 -7.13
CA ARG A 26 2.00 -9.86 -7.76
C ARG A 26 2.90 -10.29 -8.91
N GLU A 27 3.31 -11.56 -8.91
CA GLU A 27 4.29 -12.06 -9.88
C GLU A 27 3.75 -12.20 -11.30
N ASP A 28 2.46 -12.49 -11.46
CA ASP A 28 1.84 -12.71 -12.77
C ASP A 28 1.49 -11.42 -13.51
N THR A 29 1.03 -10.40 -12.80
CA THR A 29 0.54 -9.13 -13.39
C THR A 29 1.47 -7.95 -13.14
N GLY A 30 2.37 -8.05 -12.15
CA GLY A 30 3.18 -6.93 -11.68
C GLY A 30 2.43 -5.92 -10.82
N GLU A 31 1.17 -6.20 -10.48
CA GLU A 31 0.34 -5.38 -9.59
C GLU A 31 0.97 -5.22 -8.21
N GLU A 32 0.77 -4.07 -7.56
CA GLU A 32 1.41 -3.75 -6.29
C GLU A 32 0.40 -3.30 -5.24
N VAL A 33 0.59 -3.76 -4.01
CA VAL A 33 -0.10 -3.26 -2.82
C VAL A 33 0.96 -2.66 -1.91
N ILE A 34 0.86 -1.38 -1.61
CA ILE A 34 1.89 -0.63 -0.85
C ILE A 34 1.24 0.10 0.30
N ILE A 35 1.79 -0.06 1.51
CA ILE A 35 1.45 0.70 2.71
C ILE A 35 2.50 1.79 2.91
N TYR A 36 2.06 3.03 2.98
CA TYR A 36 2.94 4.19 3.15
C TYR A 36 2.35 5.21 4.13
N ARG A 37 3.21 6.06 4.71
CA ARG A 37 2.73 7.22 5.46
C ARG A 37 2.22 8.29 4.52
N VAL A 38 1.08 8.86 4.86
CA VAL A 38 0.50 10.00 4.14
C VAL A 38 1.40 11.23 4.25
N GLU A 39 1.98 11.47 5.43
CA GLU A 39 2.93 12.55 5.67
C GLU A 39 4.08 12.54 4.66
N GLY A 40 4.39 13.69 4.06
CA GLY A 40 5.42 13.82 3.04
C GLY A 40 5.02 13.33 1.64
N THR A 41 3.71 13.10 1.41
CA THR A 41 3.15 12.75 0.10
C THR A 41 2.06 13.75 -0.30
N GLY A 42 1.66 13.75 -1.57
CA GLY A 42 0.53 14.60 -2.02
C GLY A 42 -0.83 14.23 -1.42
N MET A 43 -0.93 13.14 -0.66
CA MET A 43 -2.17 12.70 -0.02
C MET A 43 -2.52 13.49 1.24
N GLU A 44 -1.59 14.28 1.79
CA GLU A 44 -1.82 15.13 2.98
C GLU A 44 -2.95 16.15 2.76
N GLU A 45 -3.19 16.55 1.51
CA GLU A 45 -4.27 17.48 1.15
C GLU A 45 -5.64 16.79 1.05
N LEU A 46 -5.67 15.46 1.00
CA LEU A 46 -6.88 14.67 0.77
C LEU A 46 -7.39 13.98 2.03
N THR A 47 -6.54 13.80 3.05
CA THR A 47 -6.91 13.10 4.28
C THR A 47 -6.12 13.59 5.49
N GLU A 48 -6.74 13.52 6.67
CA GLU A 48 -6.09 13.73 7.97
C GLU A 48 -5.54 12.42 8.56
N LYS A 49 -5.67 11.30 7.83
CA LYS A 49 -5.22 9.99 8.30
C LYS A 49 -3.72 9.80 8.08
N GLU A 50 -3.08 9.04 8.96
CA GLU A 50 -1.61 8.90 8.97
C GLU A 50 -1.07 7.92 7.91
N TRP A 51 -1.87 6.92 7.53
CA TRP A 51 -1.46 5.80 6.68
C TRP A 51 -2.35 5.68 5.46
N ALA A 52 -1.77 5.23 4.36
CA ALA A 52 -2.48 4.90 3.14
C ALA A 52 -2.04 3.53 2.62
N VAL A 53 -2.99 2.83 2.03
CA VAL A 53 -2.77 1.59 1.27
C VAL A 53 -3.12 1.88 -0.16
N GLN A 54 -2.13 1.84 -1.04
CA GLN A 54 -2.36 1.82 -2.49
C GLN A 54 -2.45 0.37 -2.94
N HIS A 55 -3.42 0.06 -3.78
CA HIS A 55 -3.65 -1.27 -4.34
C HIS A 55 -4.26 -1.18 -5.74
N PRO A 56 -4.31 -2.28 -6.52
CA PRO A 56 -5.10 -2.36 -7.74
C PRO A 56 -6.58 -2.06 -7.45
N GLU A 57 -7.36 -1.69 -8.46
CA GLU A 57 -8.79 -1.36 -8.33
C GLU A 57 -9.54 -2.39 -7.45
N ASP A 58 -10.19 -1.93 -6.38
CA ASP A 58 -11.06 -2.78 -5.56
C ASP A 58 -12.49 -2.87 -6.14
N GLU A 59 -13.37 -3.59 -5.43
CA GLU A 59 -14.77 -3.75 -5.82
C GLU A 59 -15.56 -2.44 -5.93
N ASN A 60 -15.05 -1.34 -5.35
CA ASN A 60 -15.64 -0.01 -5.40
C ASN A 60 -15.00 0.91 -6.47
N GLY A 61 -13.99 0.43 -7.20
CA GLY A 61 -13.25 1.26 -8.15
C GLY A 61 -12.15 2.11 -7.49
N GLU A 62 -11.83 1.88 -6.22
CA GLU A 62 -10.86 2.67 -5.47
C GLU A 62 -9.46 2.06 -5.56
N HIS A 63 -8.44 2.91 -5.65
CA HIS A 63 -7.02 2.52 -5.70
C HIS A 63 -6.26 2.84 -4.41
N THR A 64 -6.87 3.58 -3.49
CA THR A 64 -6.20 4.04 -2.27
C THR A 64 -7.19 4.14 -1.13
N HIS A 65 -6.87 3.50 -0.02
CA HIS A 65 -7.62 3.60 1.24
C HIS A 65 -6.75 4.20 2.32
N PHE A 66 -7.37 5.00 3.19
CA PHE A 66 -6.68 5.74 4.23
C PHE A 66 -7.01 5.19 5.62
N PHE A 67 -6.03 5.17 6.53
CA PHE A 67 -6.14 4.58 7.86
C PHE A 67 -5.41 5.42 8.92
N ASN A 68 -5.94 5.49 10.14
CA ASN A 68 -5.28 6.19 11.25
C ASN A 68 -4.10 5.40 11.80
N GLU A 69 -4.19 4.06 11.80
CA GLU A 69 -3.20 3.19 12.42
C GLU A 69 -2.59 2.25 11.39
N PHE A 70 -1.28 1.99 11.50
CA PHE A 70 -0.57 1.08 10.62
C PHE A 70 -1.16 -0.34 10.64
N GLY A 71 -1.58 -0.82 11.80
CA GLY A 71 -2.19 -2.17 11.92
C GLY A 71 -3.45 -2.32 11.08
N ASN A 72 -4.33 -1.32 11.05
CA ASN A 72 -5.54 -1.36 10.23
C ASN A 72 -5.22 -1.34 8.72
N ALA A 73 -4.19 -0.58 8.33
CA ALA A 73 -3.69 -0.57 6.95
C ALA A 73 -3.09 -1.94 6.57
N GLU A 74 -2.36 -2.56 7.51
CA GLU A 74 -1.77 -3.89 7.33
C GLU A 74 -2.86 -4.96 7.18
N ASP A 75 -3.86 -4.98 8.07
CA ASP A 75 -4.99 -5.93 7.99
C ASP A 75 -5.73 -5.80 6.66
N PHE A 76 -5.95 -4.58 6.17
CA PHE A 76 -6.58 -4.35 4.87
C PHE A 76 -5.71 -4.88 3.71
N ALA A 77 -4.43 -4.53 3.70
CA ALA A 77 -3.50 -4.97 2.66
C ALA A 77 -3.34 -6.50 2.65
N GLU A 78 -3.25 -7.12 3.83
CA GLU A 78 -3.11 -8.57 3.96
C GLU A 78 -4.34 -9.31 3.44
N ARG A 79 -5.55 -8.79 3.68
CA ARG A 79 -6.78 -9.33 3.08
C ARG A 79 -6.83 -9.23 1.55
N PHE A 80 -6.12 -8.27 0.96
CA PHE A 80 -6.05 -8.12 -0.49
C PHE A 80 -5.08 -9.10 -1.13
N VAL A 81 -3.97 -9.41 -0.45
CA VAL A 81 -2.87 -10.23 -1.01
C VAL A 81 -2.94 -11.71 -0.62
N HIS A 82 -3.80 -12.09 0.34
CA HIS A 82 -4.02 -13.47 0.78
C HIS A 82 -5.23 -14.13 0.13
#